data_AF-A0A1Y1LKF1-F1
#
_entry.id   AF-A0A1Y1LKF1-F1
#
_cell.length_a   1.000
_cell.length_b   1.000
_cell.length_c   1.000
_cell.angle_alpha   90.00
_cell.angle_beta   90.00
_cell.angle_gamma   90.00
#
_symmetry.space_group_name_H-M   'P 1'
#
loop_
_entity.id
_entity.type
_entity.pdbx_description
1 polymer ?
#
loop_
_entity_poly.entity_id
_entity_poly.type
_entity_poly.pdbx_seq_one_letter_code
_entity_poly.pdbx_strand_id
1 'polypeptide(L)'
;QDPRKVRLWLMVNRQNKTIRPDQPIMDLRPTVEEIYSRSAAHRDTSLRVWAEVADQLSSNGEPIWPSYQSQANGVVVKNDTILLFLKHFDADAQSLRGVGHVYIGKEKKVEDLVPQILEKMGWGDKLPA
;
A
#
# COMPACT_ATOMS: atom_id res chain seq x y z
N GLN A 1 3.87 6.76 17.66
CA GLN A 1 2.99 6.05 16.70
C GLN A 1 2.88 4.60 17.15
N ASP A 2 1.69 4.00 17.11
CA ASP A 2 1.46 2.63 17.58
C ASP A 2 2.05 1.63 16.56
N PRO A 3 3.05 0.80 16.92
CA PRO A 3 3.70 -0.10 15.98
C PRO A 3 2.73 -1.14 15.39
N ARG A 4 1.63 -1.46 16.08
CA ARG A 4 0.60 -2.39 15.58
C ARG A 4 -0.12 -1.86 14.34
N LYS A 5 -0.09 -0.56 14.09
CA LYS A 5 -0.72 0.07 12.92
C LYS A 5 0.13 0.00 11.67
N VAL A 6 1.35 -0.53 11.75
CA VAL A 6 2.31 -0.51 10.64
C VAL A 6 2.36 -1.87 9.97
N ARG A 7 2.30 -1.87 8.63
CA ARG A 7 2.53 -3.05 7.81
C ARG A 7 3.68 -2.78 6.84
N LEU A 8 4.65 -3.68 6.83
CA LEU A 8 5.81 -3.58 5.95
C LEU A 8 5.56 -4.32 4.65
N TRP A 9 5.90 -3.70 3.51
CA TRP A 9 5.83 -4.29 2.18
C TRP A 9 7.22 -4.47 1.62
N LEU A 10 7.51 -5.66 1.07
CA LEU A 10 8.71 -5.89 0.29
C LEU A 10 8.66 -5.04 -0.98
N MET A 11 9.76 -4.33 -1.25
CA MET A 11 9.94 -3.57 -2.49
C MET A 11 10.70 -4.42 -3.51
N VAL A 12 10.22 -4.46 -4.75
CA VAL A 12 10.83 -5.25 -5.83
C VAL A 12 11.23 -4.38 -7.00
N ASN A 13 12.32 -4.78 -7.68
CA ASN A 13 12.76 -4.21 -8.94
C ASN A 13 11.95 -4.83 -10.10
N ARG A 14 11.30 -4.00 -10.93
CA ARG A 14 10.58 -4.44 -12.12
C ARG A 14 11.45 -4.34 -13.37
N GLN A 15 11.07 -5.06 -14.43
CA GLN A 15 11.79 -5.06 -15.73
C GLN A 15 11.95 -3.65 -16.31
N ASN A 16 10.95 -2.78 -16.13
CA ASN A 16 10.96 -1.38 -16.56
C ASN A 16 11.76 -0.44 -15.63
N LYS A 17 12.67 -0.99 -14.81
CA LYS A 17 13.59 -0.24 -13.94
C LYS A 17 12.90 0.62 -12.86
N THR A 18 11.67 0.27 -12.50
CA THR A 18 10.99 0.87 -11.35
C THR A 18 11.12 -0.03 -10.12
N ILE A 19 11.10 0.59 -8.94
CA ILE A 19 11.03 -0.11 -7.65
C ILE A 19 9.64 0.16 -7.07
N ARG A 20 8.91 -0.89 -6.68
CA ARG A 20 7.51 -0.79 -6.21
C ARG A 20 7.24 -1.75 -5.06
N PRO A 21 6.29 -1.42 -4.17
CA PRO A 21 5.75 -2.41 -3.23
C PRO A 21 5.14 -3.58 -4.00
N ASP A 22 5.39 -4.81 -3.54
CA ASP A 22 4.85 -6.03 -4.15
C ASP A 22 3.90 -6.77 -3.19
N GLN A 23 4.43 -7.26 -2.08
CA GLN A 23 3.67 -8.02 -1.09
C GLN A 23 4.03 -7.59 0.33
N PRO A 24 3.06 -7.60 1.26
CA PRO A 24 3.33 -7.34 2.66
C PRO A 24 4.08 -8.51 3.32
N ILE A 25 4.90 -8.20 4.31
CA ILE A 25 5.52 -9.18 5.21
C ILE A 25 4.45 -9.58 6.23
N MET A 26 3.79 -10.72 5.98
CA MET A 26 2.71 -11.22 6.84
C MET A 26 3.23 -12.01 8.05
N ASP A 27 4.39 -12.67 7.90
CA ASP A 27 5.05 -13.40 8.98
C ASP A 27 6.26 -12.61 9.48
N LEU A 28 6.17 -12.13 10.73
CA LEU A 28 7.21 -11.33 11.38
C LEU A 28 8.15 -12.17 12.27
N ARG A 29 7.99 -13.51 12.29
CA ARG A 29 8.87 -14.41 13.07
C ARG A 29 10.30 -14.51 12.50
N PRO A 30 10.53 -14.54 11.19
CA PRO A 30 11.88 -14.60 10.66
C PRO A 30 12.70 -13.36 11.00
N THR A 31 14.00 -13.53 11.12
CA THR A 31 14.96 -12.43 11.28
C THR A 31 15.01 -11.55 10.03
N VAL A 32 15.53 -10.33 10.19
CA VAL A 32 15.73 -9.40 9.06
C VAL A 32 16.62 -10.02 7.98
N GLU A 33 17.66 -10.76 8.38
CA GLU A 33 18.58 -11.46 7.48
C GLU A 33 17.86 -12.54 6.67
N GLU A 34 16.96 -13.29 7.29
CA GLU A 34 16.17 -14.33 6.61
C GLU A 34 15.16 -13.72 5.64
N ILE A 35 14.49 -12.62 6.02
CA ILE A 35 13.58 -11.89 5.11
C ILE A 35 14.37 -11.33 3.93
N TYR A 36 15.52 -10.70 4.17
CA TYR A 36 16.40 -10.19 3.14
C TYR A 36 16.84 -11.31 2.17
N SER A 37 17.33 -12.42 2.71
CA SER A 37 17.78 -13.58 1.93
C SER A 37 16.67 -14.20 1.07
N ARG A 38 15.41 -14.16 1.54
CA ARG A 38 14.23 -14.68 0.82
C ARG A 38 13.64 -13.70 -0.18
N SER A 39 13.89 -12.40 0.00
CA SER A 39 13.32 -11.37 -0.87
C SER A 39 13.88 -11.49 -2.28
N ALA A 40 13.09 -11.15 -3.30
CA ALA A 40 13.55 -11.09 -4.70
C ALA A 40 14.62 -9.99 -4.93
N ALA A 41 15.17 -9.40 -3.87
CA ALA A 41 16.20 -8.39 -3.85
C ALA A 41 17.62 -8.96 -3.98
N HIS A 42 17.81 -10.16 -4.56
CA HIS A 42 19.13 -10.81 -4.75
C HIS A 42 20.19 -9.98 -5.51
N ARG A 43 19.85 -8.77 -5.98
CA ARG A 43 20.77 -7.84 -6.66
C ARG A 43 20.87 -6.47 -5.98
N ASP A 44 20.16 -6.25 -4.87
CA ASP A 44 20.19 -5.00 -4.11
C ASP A 44 21.09 -5.18 -2.89
N THR A 45 21.81 -4.16 -2.46
CA THR A 45 22.69 -4.21 -1.28
C THR A 45 21.94 -3.99 0.03
N SER A 46 20.62 -3.77 -0.04
CA SER A 46 19.79 -3.40 1.09
C SER A 46 18.38 -4.00 0.96
N LEU A 47 17.78 -4.37 2.10
CA LEU A 47 16.36 -4.69 2.18
C LEU A 47 15.54 -3.40 2.11
N ARG A 48 14.84 -3.18 1.01
CA ARG A 48 13.91 -2.05 0.87
C ARG A 48 12.50 -2.47 1.25
N VAL A 49 11.90 -1.71 2.15
CA VAL A 49 10.50 -1.88 2.56
C VAL A 49 9.71 -0.58 2.42
N TRP A 50 8.43 -0.70 2.10
CA TRP A 50 7.47 0.40 2.26
C TRP A 50 6.64 0.16 3.52
N ALA A 51 6.65 1.15 4.43
CA ALA A 51 5.87 1.11 5.66
C ALA A 51 4.50 1.76 5.43
N GLU A 52 3.48 0.92 5.37
CA GLU A 52 2.08 1.33 5.33
C GLU A 52 1.56 1.54 6.75
N VAL A 53 0.72 2.55 6.94
CA VAL A 53 0.03 2.81 8.21
C VAL A 53 -1.46 2.60 7.99
N ALA A 54 -2.12 1.87 8.89
CA ALA A 54 -3.55 1.61 8.81
C ALA A 54 -4.37 2.89 9.00
N ASP A 55 -5.29 3.16 8.06
CA ASP A 55 -6.25 4.26 8.16
C ASP A 55 -7.38 3.95 9.15
N GLN A 56 -7.71 2.67 9.35
CA GLN A 56 -8.83 2.21 10.16
C GLN A 56 -8.41 1.14 11.18
N LEU A 57 -9.04 1.19 12.34
CA LEU A 57 -8.94 0.17 13.38
C LEU A 57 -10.30 -0.47 13.62
N SER A 58 -10.29 -1.75 13.96
CA SER A 58 -11.45 -2.47 14.48
C SER A 58 -11.84 -1.98 15.89
N SER A 59 -13.00 -2.41 16.38
CA SER A 59 -13.45 -2.17 17.75
C SER A 59 -12.46 -2.67 18.82
N ASN A 60 -11.63 -3.65 18.47
CA ASN A 60 -10.64 -4.25 19.36
C ASN A 60 -9.27 -3.56 19.27
N GLY A 61 -9.15 -2.48 18.47
CA GLY A 61 -7.91 -1.73 18.29
C GLY A 61 -6.94 -2.34 17.27
N GLU A 62 -7.30 -3.43 16.61
CA GLU A 62 -6.48 -4.06 15.56
C GLU A 62 -6.64 -3.34 14.21
N PRO A 63 -5.55 -3.18 13.43
CA PRO A 63 -5.59 -2.54 12.12
C PRO A 63 -6.44 -3.33 11.12
N ILE A 64 -7.21 -2.62 10.29
CA ILE A 64 -8.00 -3.22 9.22
C ILE A 64 -7.24 -3.07 7.91
N TRP A 65 -6.94 -4.21 7.27
CA TRP A 65 -6.25 -4.27 5.99
C TRP A 65 -7.16 -4.84 4.89
N PRO A 66 -7.41 -4.11 3.78
CA PRO A 66 -8.31 -4.59 2.72
C PRO A 66 -7.76 -5.74 1.88
N SER A 67 -6.43 -5.83 1.73
CA SER A 67 -5.77 -6.74 0.76
C SER A 67 -5.47 -8.13 1.33
N TYR A 68 -4.41 -8.23 2.15
CA TYR A 68 -3.96 -9.47 2.77
C TYR A 68 -4.45 -9.53 4.21
N GLN A 69 -5.10 -10.65 4.57
CA GLN A 69 -5.62 -10.89 5.91
C GLN A 69 -5.06 -12.20 6.46
N SER A 70 -4.63 -12.19 7.72
CA SER A 70 -4.20 -13.39 8.42
C SER A 70 -5.39 -14.01 9.15
N GLN A 71 -5.69 -15.27 8.88
CA GLN A 71 -6.71 -16.02 9.61
C GLN A 71 -6.16 -16.57 10.92
N ALA A 72 -7.05 -16.91 11.87
CA ALA A 72 -6.68 -17.42 13.19
C ALA A 72 -5.85 -18.72 13.15
N ASN A 73 -5.94 -19.49 12.06
CA ASN A 73 -5.16 -20.71 11.81
C ASN A 73 -3.78 -20.43 11.15
N GLY A 74 -3.40 -19.16 10.96
CA GLY A 74 -2.15 -18.76 10.31
C GLY A 74 -2.19 -18.77 8.78
N VAL A 75 -3.34 -19.05 8.16
CA VAL A 75 -3.51 -18.98 6.70
C VAL A 75 -3.64 -17.52 6.27
N VAL A 76 -2.80 -17.11 5.32
CA VAL A 76 -2.89 -15.79 4.68
C VAL A 76 -3.85 -15.87 3.51
N VAL A 77 -4.94 -15.10 3.57
CA VAL A 77 -5.88 -14.94 2.46
C VAL A 77 -5.59 -13.65 1.74
N LYS A 78 -5.48 -13.74 0.42
CA LYS A 78 -5.31 -12.60 -0.48
C LYS A 78 -6.66 -12.27 -1.11
N ASN A 79 -7.18 -11.08 -0.83
CA ASN A 79 -8.35 -10.56 -1.50
C ASN A 79 -8.00 -10.05 -2.91
N ASP A 80 -9.00 -9.97 -3.79
CA ASP A 80 -8.85 -9.44 -5.16
C ASP A 80 -8.79 -7.90 -5.22
N THR A 81 -8.12 -7.32 -4.24
CA THR A 81 -7.90 -5.89 -4.11
C THR A 81 -6.48 -5.53 -4.51
N ILE A 82 -6.31 -4.42 -5.22
CA ILE A 82 -5.02 -3.84 -5.59
C ILE A 82 -4.76 -2.56 -4.80
N LEU A 83 -3.48 -2.32 -4.52
CA LEU A 83 -2.96 -1.11 -3.91
C LEU A 83 -2.52 -0.15 -5.02
N LEU A 84 -3.15 1.03 -5.09
CA LEU A 84 -2.80 2.08 -6.04
C LEU A 84 -2.24 3.30 -5.32
N PHE A 85 -1.10 3.81 -5.81
CA PHE A 85 -0.54 5.09 -5.34
C PHE A 85 -1.08 6.23 -6.18
N LEU A 86 -1.52 7.30 -5.52
CA LEU A 86 -2.09 8.47 -6.15
C LEU A 86 -1.07 9.61 -6.15
N LYS A 87 -0.94 10.28 -7.30
CA LYS A 87 -0.14 11.48 -7.46
C LYS A 87 -0.98 12.56 -8.11
N HIS A 88 -0.80 13.79 -7.66
CA HIS A 88 -1.40 14.96 -8.26
C HIS A 88 -0.32 15.79 -8.92
N PHE A 89 -0.50 16.08 -10.21
CA PHE A 89 0.30 17.05 -10.94
C PHE A 89 -0.46 18.37 -10.98
N ASP A 90 0.12 19.39 -10.36
CA ASP A 90 -0.36 20.76 -10.42
C ASP A 90 0.29 21.45 -11.64
N ALA A 91 -0.54 21.80 -12.63
CA ALA A 91 -0.07 22.37 -13.90
C ALA A 91 0.42 23.81 -13.75
N ASP A 92 -0.18 24.60 -12.88
CA ASP A 92 0.20 26.00 -12.68
C ASP A 92 1.51 26.08 -11.89
N ALA A 93 1.62 25.28 -10.82
CA ALA A 93 2.83 25.20 -10.02
C ALA A 93 3.93 24.31 -10.64
N GLN A 94 3.64 23.61 -11.75
CA GLN A 94 4.53 22.63 -12.38
C GLN A 94 5.12 21.63 -11.36
N SER A 95 4.28 21.09 -10.48
CA SER A 95 4.72 20.24 -9.37
C SER A 95 3.97 18.90 -9.31
N LEU A 96 4.69 17.83 -8.96
CA LEU A 96 4.12 16.50 -8.75
C LEU A 96 4.21 16.12 -7.27
N ARG A 97 3.07 15.96 -6.60
CA ARG A 97 3.01 15.53 -5.20
C ARG A 97 2.35 14.16 -5.06
N GLY A 98 2.84 13.38 -4.09
CA GLY A 98 2.16 12.18 -3.63
C GLY A 98 0.93 12.56 -2.81
N VAL A 99 -0.21 11.95 -3.12
CA VAL A 99 -1.49 12.20 -2.43
C VAL A 99 -1.79 11.10 -1.41
N GLY A 100 -1.27 9.89 -1.65
CA GLY A 100 -1.44 8.74 -0.76
C GLY A 100 -1.61 7.47 -1.57
N HIS A 101 -2.35 6.52 -1.00
CA HIS A 101 -2.69 5.26 -1.64
C HIS A 101 -4.14 4.87 -1.37
N VAL A 102 -4.67 3.98 -2.19
CA VAL A 102 -6.02 3.42 -2.07
C VAL A 102 -6.02 1.92 -2.34
N TYR A 103 -7.00 1.25 -1.75
CA TYR A 103 -7.35 -0.13 -2.07
C TYR A 103 -8.61 -0.16 -2.93
N ILE A 104 -8.56 -0.87 -4.05
CA ILE A 104 -9.71 -1.05 -4.92
C ILE A 104 -9.76 -2.47 -5.49
N GLY A 105 -10.96 -3.02 -5.69
CA GLY A 105 -11.13 -4.31 -6.37
C GLY A 105 -10.56 -4.24 -7.78
N LYS A 106 -9.88 -5.30 -8.24
CA LYS A 106 -9.28 -5.37 -9.58
C LYS A 106 -10.30 -5.22 -10.71
N GLU A 107 -11.54 -5.60 -10.44
CA GLU A 107 -12.67 -5.60 -11.36
C GLU A 107 -13.40 -4.25 -11.43
N LYS A 108 -13.10 -3.34 -10.50
CA LYS A 108 -13.73 -2.02 -10.44
C LYS A 108 -13.26 -1.12 -11.57
N LYS A 109 -14.11 -0.18 -11.94
CA LYS A 109 -13.82 0.78 -13.00
C LYS A 109 -13.01 1.95 -12.46
N VAL A 110 -12.35 2.68 -13.35
CA VAL A 110 -11.61 3.90 -13.00
C VAL A 110 -12.53 4.97 -12.40
N GLU A 111 -13.79 5.06 -12.86
CA GLU A 111 -14.78 6.00 -12.31
C GLU A 111 -15.07 5.78 -10.82
N ASP A 112 -14.91 4.55 -10.32
CA ASP A 112 -15.09 4.20 -8.90
C ASP A 112 -13.99 4.82 -8.00
N LEU A 113 -12.88 5.30 -8.58
CA LEU A 113 -11.83 6.00 -7.84
C LEU A 113 -12.16 7.47 -7.55
N VAL A 114 -13.09 8.07 -8.30
CA VAL A 114 -13.37 9.51 -8.23
C VAL A 114 -13.70 9.98 -6.80
N PRO A 115 -14.61 9.32 -6.04
CA PRO A 115 -14.91 9.75 -4.68
C PRO A 115 -13.69 9.72 -3.76
N GLN A 116 -12.84 8.70 -3.88
CA GLN A 116 -11.64 8.54 -3.05
C GLN A 116 -10.57 9.59 -3.40
N ILE A 117 -10.45 9.96 -4.67
CA ILE A 117 -9.55 11.02 -5.12
C ILE A 117 -10.03 12.37 -4.59
N LEU A 118 -11.32 12.69 -4.73
CA LEU A 118 -11.91 13.94 -4.26
C LEU A 118 -11.72 14.12 -2.74
N GLU A 119 -11.98 13.06 -1.96
CA GLU A 119 -11.77 13.05 -0.51
C GLU A 119 -10.31 13.33 -0.16
N LYS A 120 -9.36 12.59 -0.75
CA LYS A 120 -7.92 12.76 -0.46
C LYS A 120 -7.35 14.10 -0.93
N MET A 121 -7.96 14.70 -1.95
CA MET A 121 -7.59 16.02 -2.44
C MET A 121 -8.25 17.16 -1.67
N GLY A 122 -9.29 16.87 -0.87
CA GLY A 122 -10.07 17.89 -0.17
C GLY A 122 -10.89 18.77 -1.13
N TRP A 123 -11.26 18.26 -2.29
CA TRP A 123 -11.94 19.02 -3.36
C TRP A 123 -13.48 19.05 -3.24
N GLY A 124 -14.05 18.37 -2.25
CA GLY A 124 -15.50 18.26 -2.07
C GLY A 124 -16.15 17.32 -3.11
N ASP A 125 -17.48 17.30 -3.17
CA ASP A 125 -18.24 16.36 -4.00
C ASP A 125 -18.17 16.63 -5.51
N LYS A 126 -17.62 17.79 -5.91
CA LYS A 126 -17.49 18.21 -7.31
C LYS A 126 -16.19 18.97 -7.50
N LEU A 127 -15.50 18.69 -8.59
CA LEU A 127 -14.39 19.53 -9.05
C LEU A 127 -14.93 20.95 -9.32
N PRO A 128 -14.15 22.01 -8.98
CA PRO A 128 -14.44 23.35 -9.48
C PRO A 128 -14.57 23.31 -11.01
N ALA A 129 -15.62 23.94 -11.54
CA ALA A 129 -15.87 24.03 -12.97
C ALA A 129 -14.81 24.87 -13.69
#